data_AF-A0A5K1FFX9-F1
#
_entry.id   AF-A0A5K1FFX9-F1
#
_cell.length_a   1.000
_cell.length_b   1.000
_cell.length_c   1.000
_cell.angle_alpha   90.00
_cell.angle_beta   90.00
_cell.angle_gamma   90.00
#
_symmetry.space_group_name_H-M   'P 1'
#
loop_
_entity.id
_entity.type
_entity.pdbx_description
1 polymer ?
#
loop_
_entity_poly.entity_id
_entity_poly.type
_entity_poly.pdbx_seq_one_letter_code
_entity_poly.pdbx_strand_id
1 'polypeptide(L)'
;MMDYIDISTNKLSGELPASLSKLQMLEYLNLSHNTFDGHIPQQLDHMVNVGAIDLSHNKLSGEIPKSLEKLQHIHVLDLSFNLLEGEIPSGGNFANLSVESFLGNYALCGAPKFLAPLCLDKTKRQSKSNAARVIAACTIGSLPLFFIVCTLIGISCYRKKGLLKHPDDIETLRGITLPVISHRELLHATSNFSNANFLGNGSFGSVYKGILADGMIVAVK
;
A
#
# COMPACT_ATOMS: atom_id res chain seq x y z
N MET A 1 -34.78 38.58 -4.85
CA MET A 1 -33.40 39.10 -4.75
C MET A 1 -32.59 37.88 -4.42
N MET A 2 -31.63 37.53 -5.28
CA MET A 2 -30.78 36.34 -5.09
C MET A 2 -29.69 36.72 -4.08
N ASP A 3 -29.64 36.03 -2.95
CA ASP A 3 -28.63 36.28 -1.91
C ASP A 3 -27.34 35.54 -2.29
N TYR A 4 -26.26 36.28 -2.47
CA TYR A 4 -24.97 35.74 -2.89
C TYR A 4 -23.82 36.25 -2.04
N ILE A 5 -22.83 35.39 -1.83
CA ILE A 5 -21.52 35.73 -1.27
C ILE A 5 -20.49 35.30 -2.29
N ASP A 6 -19.71 36.26 -2.77
CA ASP A 6 -18.53 35.99 -3.58
C ASP A 6 -17.32 36.66 -2.93
N ILE A 7 -16.39 35.82 -2.48
CA ILE A 7 -15.08 36.24 -1.96
C ILE A 7 -13.97 35.42 -2.65
N SER A 8 -14.21 34.99 -3.88
CA SER A 8 -13.25 34.23 -4.67
C SER A 8 -11.99 35.04 -5.00
N THR A 9 -10.93 34.36 -5.42
CA THR A 9 -9.70 35.01 -5.91
C THR A 9 -9.03 35.90 -4.85
N ASN A 10 -8.94 35.38 -3.64
CA ASN A 10 -8.30 36.06 -2.51
C ASN A 10 -7.20 35.17 -1.91
N LYS A 11 -6.66 35.59 -0.76
CA LYS A 11 -5.68 34.83 0.03
C LYS A 11 -6.25 34.40 1.38
N LEU A 12 -7.56 34.16 1.44
CA LEU A 12 -8.21 33.69 2.67
C LEU A 12 -7.73 32.27 2.98
N SER A 13 -7.56 31.96 4.26
CA SER A 13 -6.90 30.75 4.74
C SER A 13 -7.57 30.22 6.01
N GLY A 14 -7.23 29.00 6.39
CA GLY A 14 -7.83 28.29 7.51
C GLY A 14 -9.03 27.46 7.09
N GLU A 15 -9.68 26.83 8.07
CA GLU A 15 -10.79 25.93 7.82
C GLU A 15 -12.10 26.68 7.52
N LEU A 16 -12.96 26.06 6.71
CA LEU A 16 -14.31 26.55 6.50
C LEU A 16 -15.10 26.48 7.82
N PRO A 17 -15.63 27.59 8.35
CA PRO A 17 -16.31 27.56 9.62
C PRO A 17 -17.70 26.93 9.46
N ALA A 18 -18.05 26.00 10.35
CA ALA A 18 -19.37 25.36 10.36
C ALA A 18 -20.52 26.37 10.47
N SER A 19 -20.28 27.59 10.95
CA SER A 19 -21.26 28.67 11.00
C SER A 19 -21.72 29.18 9.63
N LEU A 20 -21.03 28.86 8.52
CA LEU A 20 -21.52 29.14 7.15
C LEU A 20 -22.91 28.52 6.93
N SER A 21 -23.19 27.38 7.56
CA SER A 21 -24.48 26.70 7.53
C SER A 21 -25.67 27.53 8.03
N LYS A 22 -25.41 28.61 8.80
CA LYS A 22 -26.46 29.51 9.32
C LYS A 22 -27.02 30.43 8.24
N LEU A 23 -26.36 30.55 7.09
CA LEU A 23 -26.78 31.37 5.96
C LEU A 23 -27.85 30.65 5.12
N GLN A 24 -29.00 30.34 5.74
CA GLN A 24 -30.04 29.50 5.14
C GLN A 24 -30.74 30.12 3.93
N MET A 25 -30.69 31.46 3.79
CA MET A 25 -31.26 32.18 2.66
C MET A 25 -30.30 32.30 1.47
N LEU A 26 -29.03 31.94 1.65
CA LEU A 26 -28.00 32.11 0.62
C LEU A 26 -28.27 31.16 -0.57
N GLU A 27 -28.27 31.72 -1.77
CA GLU A 27 -28.51 30.98 -3.02
C GLU A 27 -27.19 30.68 -3.76
N TYR A 28 -26.18 31.55 -3.62
CA TYR A 28 -24.87 31.40 -4.27
C TYR A 28 -23.72 31.67 -3.29
N LEU A 29 -22.79 30.72 -3.21
CA LEU A 29 -21.57 30.84 -2.41
C LEU A 29 -20.35 30.56 -3.30
N ASN A 30 -19.49 31.56 -3.48
CA ASN A 30 -18.22 31.40 -4.18
C ASN A 30 -17.05 31.74 -3.27
N LEU A 31 -16.27 30.71 -2.94
CA LEU A 31 -15.05 30.76 -2.14
C LEU A 31 -13.82 30.31 -2.95
N SER A 32 -13.93 30.18 -4.27
CA SER A 32 -12.89 29.60 -5.11
C SER A 32 -11.62 30.44 -5.15
N HIS A 33 -10.51 29.83 -5.59
CA HIS A 33 -9.22 30.50 -5.72
C HIS A 33 -8.79 31.21 -4.42
N ASN A 34 -8.80 30.47 -3.32
CA ASN A 34 -8.30 30.89 -2.01
C ASN A 34 -7.29 29.86 -1.49
N THR A 35 -7.02 29.88 -0.19
CA THR A 35 -6.15 28.92 0.49
C THR A 35 -6.84 28.24 1.66
N PHE A 36 -8.17 28.11 1.62
CA PHE A 36 -8.91 27.36 2.64
C PHE A 36 -8.44 25.91 2.70
N ASP A 37 -8.29 25.39 3.91
CA ASP A 37 -7.80 24.03 4.19
C ASP A 37 -8.73 23.27 5.15
N GLY A 38 -8.30 22.09 5.59
CA GLY A 38 -9.12 21.21 6.41
C GLY A 38 -10.33 20.64 5.67
N HIS A 39 -11.36 20.24 6.40
CA HIS A 39 -12.50 19.49 5.86
C HIS A 39 -13.64 20.40 5.41
N ILE A 40 -14.43 19.94 4.45
CA ILE A 40 -15.74 20.52 4.16
C ILE A 40 -16.67 20.22 5.36
N PRO A 41 -17.25 21.24 6.03
CA PRO A 41 -18.10 20.99 7.20
C PRO A 41 -19.37 20.24 6.83
N GLN A 42 -19.68 19.17 7.55
CA GLN A 42 -20.90 18.38 7.32
C GLN A 42 -22.17 19.25 7.44
N GLN A 43 -22.13 20.29 8.29
CA GLN A 43 -23.22 21.22 8.58
C GLN A 43 -23.66 22.06 7.38
N LEU A 44 -22.87 22.13 6.30
CA LEU A 44 -23.29 22.81 5.07
C LEU A 44 -24.59 22.22 4.50
N ASP A 45 -24.99 21.02 4.93
CA ASP A 45 -26.30 20.43 4.62
C ASP A 45 -27.51 21.24 5.11
N HIS A 46 -27.32 22.23 6.00
CA HIS A 46 -28.39 23.14 6.44
C HIS A 46 -28.60 24.36 5.54
N MET A 47 -27.78 24.57 4.50
CA MET A 47 -27.94 25.68 3.56
C MET A 47 -29.03 25.37 2.52
N VAL A 48 -30.27 25.24 2.99
CA VAL A 48 -31.38 24.64 2.24
C VAL A 48 -31.74 25.34 0.92
N ASN A 49 -31.48 26.64 0.79
CA ASN A 49 -31.77 27.40 -0.44
C ASN A 49 -30.59 27.46 -1.42
N VAL A 50 -29.43 26.92 -1.07
CA VAL A 50 -28.24 27.07 -1.90
C VAL A 50 -28.40 26.33 -3.23
N GLY A 51 -28.24 27.08 -4.32
CA GLY A 51 -28.28 26.56 -5.68
C GLY A 51 -26.89 26.30 -6.23
N ALA A 52 -25.91 27.09 -5.80
CA ALA A 52 -24.56 27.06 -6.32
C ALA A 52 -23.52 27.23 -5.22
N ILE A 53 -22.57 26.31 -5.15
CA ILE A 53 -21.40 26.37 -4.28
C ILE A 53 -20.16 26.15 -5.14
N ASP A 54 -19.23 27.10 -5.11
CA ASP A 54 -17.90 26.96 -5.71
C ASP A 54 -16.83 27.04 -4.61
N LEU A 55 -16.17 25.91 -4.36
CA LEU A 55 -15.04 25.75 -3.44
C LEU A 55 -13.75 25.38 -4.20
N SER A 56 -13.75 25.49 -5.54
CA SER A 56 -12.65 25.06 -6.37
C SER A 56 -11.36 25.82 -6.09
N HIS A 57 -10.21 25.25 -6.47
CA HIS A 57 -8.90 25.89 -6.31
C HIS A 57 -8.61 26.35 -4.87
N ASN A 58 -8.76 25.43 -3.92
CA ASN A 58 -8.39 25.60 -2.51
C ASN A 58 -7.47 24.44 -2.07
N LYS A 59 -7.28 24.26 -0.76
CA LYS A 59 -6.51 23.16 -0.15
C LYS A 59 -7.39 22.28 0.73
N LEU A 60 -8.70 22.22 0.45
CA LEU A 60 -9.64 21.40 1.21
C LEU A 60 -9.26 19.93 1.09
N SER A 61 -9.33 19.19 2.18
CA SER A 61 -8.91 17.80 2.28
C SER A 61 -9.94 16.94 3.00
N GLY A 62 -9.70 15.63 3.03
CA GLY A 62 -10.63 14.64 3.59
C GLY A 62 -11.79 14.30 2.65
N GLU A 63 -12.79 13.62 3.19
CA GLU A 63 -13.93 13.11 2.43
C GLU A 63 -14.98 14.20 2.15
N ILE A 64 -15.65 14.10 0.99
CA ILE A 64 -16.83 14.92 0.68
C ILE A 64 -17.97 14.46 1.60
N PRO A 65 -18.53 15.34 2.46
CA PRO A 65 -19.57 14.92 3.39
C PRO A 65 -20.81 14.41 2.64
N LYS A 66 -21.18 13.16 2.92
CA LYS A 66 -22.39 12.55 2.33
C LYS A 66 -23.68 13.31 2.66
N SER A 67 -23.67 14.12 3.73
CA SER A 67 -24.79 15.00 4.08
C SER A 67 -25.14 16.01 2.99
N LEU A 68 -24.18 16.38 2.12
CA LEU A 68 -24.43 17.31 1.01
C LEU A 68 -25.44 16.75 0.00
N GLU A 69 -25.68 15.43 -0.04
CA GLU A 69 -26.76 14.83 -0.83
C GLU A 69 -28.15 15.37 -0.46
N LYS A 70 -28.31 15.96 0.74
CA LYS A 70 -29.56 16.57 1.21
C LYS A 70 -29.88 17.94 0.60
N LEU A 71 -28.92 18.59 -0.06
CA LEU A 71 -29.12 19.91 -0.65
C LEU A 71 -30.01 19.81 -1.90
N GLN A 72 -31.31 20.04 -1.72
CA GLN A 72 -32.32 19.78 -2.76
C GLN A 72 -32.32 20.79 -3.91
N HIS A 73 -31.77 22.00 -3.71
CA HIS A 73 -31.75 23.05 -4.72
C HIS A 73 -30.41 23.17 -5.46
N ILE A 74 -29.39 22.40 -5.05
CA ILE A 74 -28.06 22.51 -5.63
C ILE A 74 -28.03 21.99 -7.07
N HIS A 75 -27.56 22.84 -7.97
CA HIS A 75 -27.38 22.54 -9.40
C HIS A 75 -25.96 22.84 -9.86
N VAL A 76 -25.21 23.65 -9.11
CA VAL A 76 -23.76 23.83 -9.28
C VAL A 76 -23.05 23.50 -7.97
N LEU A 77 -22.14 22.54 -8.03
CA LEU A 77 -21.20 22.26 -6.95
C LEU A 77 -19.85 22.06 -7.59
N ASP A 78 -18.92 22.99 -7.39
CA ASP A 78 -17.54 22.84 -7.88
C ASP A 78 -16.59 22.65 -6.70
N LEU A 79 -16.00 21.46 -6.64
CA LEU A 79 -15.01 21.04 -5.65
C LEU A 79 -13.64 20.79 -6.30
N SER A 80 -13.47 21.15 -7.57
CA SER A 80 -12.30 20.82 -8.36
C SER A 80 -11.03 21.47 -7.81
N PHE A 81 -9.88 20.88 -8.12
CA PHE A 81 -8.56 21.38 -7.73
C PHE A 81 -8.42 21.62 -6.22
N ASN A 82 -8.79 20.61 -5.43
CA ASN A 82 -8.55 20.51 -4.00
C ASN A 82 -7.72 19.25 -3.68
N LEU A 83 -7.63 18.88 -2.40
CA LEU A 83 -6.96 17.68 -1.88
C LEU A 83 -7.98 16.66 -1.33
N LEU A 84 -9.19 16.63 -1.89
CA LEU A 84 -10.26 15.75 -1.43
C LEU A 84 -9.96 14.29 -1.75
N GLU A 85 -10.44 13.39 -0.89
CA GLU A 85 -10.21 11.96 -0.99
C GLU A 85 -11.49 11.15 -0.71
N GLY A 86 -11.44 9.86 -1.02
CA GLY A 86 -12.54 8.94 -0.74
C GLY A 86 -13.64 8.94 -1.80
N GLU A 87 -14.81 8.39 -1.45
CA GLU A 87 -15.90 8.17 -2.39
C GLU A 87 -16.68 9.45 -2.66
N ILE A 88 -16.87 9.77 -3.95
CA ILE A 88 -17.77 10.85 -4.38
C ILE A 88 -19.21 10.43 -4.07
N PRO A 89 -19.96 11.21 -3.26
CA PRO A 89 -21.38 10.96 -3.01
C PRO A 89 -22.16 10.87 -4.33
N SER A 90 -23.16 10.00 -4.38
CA SER A 90 -23.88 9.69 -5.64
C SER A 90 -25.39 9.80 -5.52
N GLY A 91 -25.91 10.05 -4.31
CA GLY A 91 -27.32 10.28 -4.03
C GLY A 91 -27.77 11.72 -4.23
N GLY A 92 -29.08 11.94 -4.21
CA GLY A 92 -29.68 13.26 -4.36
C GLY A 92 -29.24 13.97 -5.64
N ASN A 93 -28.94 15.26 -5.54
CA ASN A 93 -28.53 16.06 -6.69
C ASN A 93 -27.09 15.79 -7.17
N PHE A 94 -26.27 15.04 -6.41
CA PHE A 94 -24.99 14.53 -6.93
C PHE A 94 -25.17 13.58 -8.12
N ALA A 95 -26.39 13.05 -8.31
CA ALA A 95 -26.77 12.34 -9.52
C ALA A 95 -26.52 13.18 -10.79
N ASN A 96 -26.75 14.50 -10.72
CA ASN A 96 -26.83 15.42 -11.85
C ASN A 96 -25.59 16.33 -12.00
N LEU A 97 -24.60 16.22 -11.11
CA LEU A 97 -23.38 17.03 -11.18
C LEU A 97 -22.45 16.60 -12.31
N SER A 98 -21.72 17.57 -12.86
CA SER A 98 -20.72 17.36 -13.91
C SER A 98 -19.48 16.64 -13.38
N VAL A 99 -18.74 15.99 -14.27
CA VAL A 99 -17.40 15.47 -13.98
C VAL A 99 -16.44 16.59 -13.58
N GLU A 100 -16.63 17.78 -14.16
CA GLU A 100 -15.78 18.96 -13.93
C GLU A 100 -15.72 19.35 -12.46
N SER A 101 -16.84 19.19 -11.75
CA SER A 101 -17.00 19.45 -10.31
C SER A 101 -15.98 18.76 -9.42
N PHE A 102 -15.33 17.68 -9.89
CA PHE A 102 -14.44 16.85 -9.08
C PHE A 102 -13.01 16.76 -9.62
N LEU A 103 -12.71 17.44 -10.75
CA LEU A 103 -11.40 17.39 -11.38
C LEU A 103 -10.27 17.84 -10.44
N GLY A 104 -9.05 17.35 -10.66
CA GLY A 104 -7.88 17.77 -9.87
C GLY A 104 -7.81 17.22 -8.44
N ASN A 105 -8.80 16.45 -7.97
CA ASN A 105 -8.76 15.73 -6.70
C ASN A 105 -8.33 14.26 -6.93
N TYR A 106 -7.02 14.02 -7.02
CA TYR A 106 -6.49 12.72 -7.46
C TYR A 106 -6.78 11.53 -6.53
N ALA A 107 -7.17 11.77 -5.28
CA ALA A 107 -7.49 10.74 -4.31
C ALA A 107 -9.00 10.42 -4.23
N LEU A 108 -9.84 11.11 -5.01
CA LEU A 108 -11.26 10.76 -5.13
C LEU A 108 -11.43 9.46 -5.93
N CYS A 109 -12.44 8.71 -5.56
CA CYS A 109 -12.91 7.53 -6.24
C CYS A 109 -14.46 7.57 -6.30
N GLY A 110 -15.10 6.78 -7.14
CA GLY A 110 -16.56 6.72 -7.14
C GLY A 110 -17.17 6.06 -8.36
N ALA A 111 -18.44 6.40 -8.62
CA ALA A 111 -19.17 5.88 -9.76
C ALA A 111 -18.47 6.25 -11.09
N PRO A 112 -18.44 5.35 -12.09
CA PRO A 112 -17.75 5.57 -13.36
C PRO A 112 -18.12 6.86 -14.09
N LYS A 113 -19.35 7.36 -13.86
CA LYS A 113 -19.84 8.61 -14.45
C LYS A 113 -18.99 9.83 -14.10
N PHE A 114 -18.24 9.81 -12.99
CA PHE A 114 -17.39 10.91 -12.54
C PHE A 114 -15.96 10.82 -13.09
N LEU A 115 -15.64 9.83 -13.94
CA LEU A 115 -14.29 9.53 -14.41
C LEU A 115 -13.24 9.34 -13.29
N ALA A 116 -13.69 9.19 -12.04
CA ALA A 116 -12.86 8.84 -10.91
C ALA A 116 -12.59 7.32 -10.90
N PRO A 117 -11.44 6.86 -10.39
CA PRO A 117 -11.20 5.44 -10.15
C PRO A 117 -12.33 4.81 -9.32
N LEU A 118 -12.61 3.52 -9.53
CA LEU A 118 -13.56 2.80 -8.68
C LEU A 118 -13.00 2.69 -7.25
N CYS A 119 -13.84 2.95 -6.25
CA CYS A 119 -13.45 2.77 -4.86
C CYS A 119 -13.18 1.29 -4.56
N LEU A 120 -11.98 0.98 -4.07
CA LEU A 120 -11.62 -0.38 -3.67
C LEU A 120 -12.27 -0.70 -2.32
N ASP A 121 -13.15 -1.69 -2.31
CA ASP A 121 -13.87 -2.11 -1.12
C ASP A 121 -12.90 -2.69 -0.06
N LYS A 122 -12.81 -1.99 1.09
CA LYS A 122 -11.94 -2.35 2.22
C LYS A 122 -12.39 -3.65 2.91
N THR A 123 -13.61 -4.14 2.69
CA THR A 123 -14.17 -5.35 3.34
C THR A 123 -13.38 -6.62 3.04
N LYS A 124 -12.81 -6.77 1.84
CA LYS A 124 -12.00 -7.95 1.47
C LYS A 124 -10.63 -8.02 2.15
N ARG A 125 -10.08 -6.88 2.57
CA ARG A 125 -8.73 -6.80 3.14
C ARG A 125 -8.68 -7.26 4.60
N GLN A 126 -9.76 -7.02 5.36
CA GLN A 126 -9.87 -7.39 6.77
C GLN A 126 -10.14 -8.90 6.98
N SER A 127 -10.96 -9.52 6.12
CA SER A 127 -11.22 -10.97 6.14
C SER A 127 -9.94 -11.79 5.90
N LYS A 128 -9.08 -11.37 4.95
CA LYS A 128 -7.79 -12.01 4.69
C LYS A 128 -6.80 -11.86 5.85
N SER A 129 -6.82 -10.73 6.55
CA SER A 129 -5.94 -10.48 7.71
C SER A 129 -6.29 -11.37 8.91
N ASN A 130 -7.58 -11.56 9.20
CA ASN A 130 -8.03 -12.43 10.28
C ASN A 130 -7.70 -13.91 9.99
N ALA A 131 -7.89 -14.36 8.75
CA ALA A 131 -7.49 -15.70 8.34
C ALA A 131 -5.97 -15.92 8.46
N ALA A 132 -5.16 -14.94 8.04
CA ALA A 132 -3.70 -15.01 8.18
C ALA A 132 -3.24 -15.05 9.64
N ARG A 133 -3.90 -14.30 10.54
CA ARG A 133 -3.62 -14.34 12.00
C ARG A 133 -3.97 -15.70 12.61
N VAL A 134 -5.07 -16.33 12.20
CA VAL A 134 -5.47 -17.68 12.65
C VAL A 134 -4.47 -18.73 12.17
N ILE A 135 -4.06 -18.68 10.90
CA ILE A 135 -3.06 -19.61 10.34
C ILE A 135 -1.71 -19.48 11.07
N ALA A 136 -1.25 -18.25 11.32
CA ALA A 136 -0.01 -18.01 12.07
C ALA A 136 -0.07 -18.58 13.50
N ALA A 137 -1.20 -18.44 14.20
CA ALA A 137 -1.39 -19.00 15.54
C ALA A 137 -1.32 -20.54 15.55
N CYS A 138 -1.86 -21.21 14.53
CA CYS A 138 -1.81 -22.67 14.41
C CYS A 138 -0.39 -23.21 14.17
N THR A 139 0.49 -22.44 13.52
CA THR A 139 1.88 -22.86 13.26
C THR A 139 2.79 -22.76 14.48
N ILE A 140 2.49 -21.89 15.45
CA ILE A 140 3.35 -21.68 16.63
C ILE A 140 3.10 -22.76 17.70
N GLY A 141 1.89 -23.33 17.77
CA GLY A 141 1.54 -24.37 18.75
C GLY A 141 2.13 -25.76 18.50
N SER A 142 2.65 -26.04 17.29
CA SER A 142 3.17 -27.36 16.91
C SER A 142 4.69 -27.50 16.99
N LEU A 143 5.44 -26.39 17.04
CA LEU A 143 6.90 -26.41 17.18
C LEU A 143 7.43 -27.06 18.49
N PRO A 144 6.87 -26.82 19.69
CA PRO A 144 7.45 -27.34 20.92
C PRO A 144 7.34 -28.88 21.04
N LEU A 145 6.29 -29.48 20.50
CA LEU A 145 6.09 -30.94 20.49
C LEU A 145 7.12 -31.67 19.62
N PHE A 146 7.49 -31.09 18.48
CA PHE A 146 8.48 -31.69 17.58
C PHE A 146 9.89 -31.71 18.21
N PHE A 147 10.31 -30.63 18.87
CA PHE A 147 11.61 -30.57 19.57
C PHE A 147 11.69 -31.53 20.76
N ILE A 148 10.59 -31.71 21.52
CA ILE A 148 10.53 -32.69 22.62
C ILE A 148 10.68 -34.11 22.08
N VAL A 149 10.00 -34.46 20.97
CA VAL A 149 10.14 -35.79 20.36
C VAL A 149 11.56 -36.01 19.82
N CYS A 150 12.15 -35.02 19.14
CA CYS A 150 13.53 -35.11 18.65
C CYS A 150 14.56 -35.30 19.78
N THR A 151 14.41 -34.58 20.90
CA THR A 151 15.31 -34.72 22.05
C THR A 151 15.15 -36.08 22.73
N LEU A 152 13.93 -36.60 22.88
CA LEU A 152 13.68 -37.95 23.41
C LEU A 152 14.27 -39.04 22.52
N ILE A 153 14.13 -38.92 21.20
CA ILE A 153 14.75 -39.85 20.23
C ILE A 153 16.28 -39.76 20.32
N GLY A 154 16.85 -38.55 20.38
CA GLY A 154 18.29 -38.34 20.53
C GLY A 154 18.85 -38.97 21.80
N ILE A 155 18.17 -38.78 22.94
CA ILE A 155 18.55 -39.40 24.22
C ILE A 155 18.46 -40.93 24.14
N SER A 156 17.42 -41.47 23.49
CA SER A 156 17.25 -42.92 23.33
C SER A 156 18.35 -43.53 22.44
N CYS A 157 18.71 -42.85 21.35
CA CYS A 157 19.85 -43.22 20.50
C CYS A 157 21.19 -43.12 21.25
N TYR A 158 21.36 -42.12 22.12
CA TYR A 158 22.56 -41.93 22.92
C TYR A 158 22.73 -43.04 23.97
N ARG A 159 21.65 -43.40 24.68
CA ARG A 159 21.66 -44.50 25.66
C ARG A 159 21.98 -45.85 25.02
N LYS A 160 21.57 -46.07 23.78
CA LYS A 160 21.86 -47.29 23.01
C LYS A 160 23.34 -47.42 22.62
N LYS A 161 24.10 -46.31 22.61
CA LYS A 161 25.56 -46.31 22.37
C LYS A 161 26.40 -46.50 23.64
N GLY A 162 25.79 -46.53 24.83
CA GLY A 162 26.49 -46.61 26.12
C GLY A 162 26.96 -47.99 26.56
N LEU A 163 26.97 -49.00 25.69
CA LEU A 163 27.43 -50.34 26.04
C LEU A 163 28.29 -50.94 24.91
N LEU A 164 29.52 -50.44 24.74
CA LEU A 164 30.72 -51.21 24.35
C LEU A 164 31.93 -50.28 24.06
N LYS A 165 32.90 -50.32 25.00
CA LYS A 165 34.37 -50.13 24.93
C LYS A 165 35.03 -48.78 24.54
N HIS A 166 35.87 -48.27 25.47
CA HIS A 166 37.18 -47.60 25.23
C HIS A 166 38.23 -48.68 24.89
N PRO A 167 39.40 -48.42 24.22
CA PRO A 167 40.26 -47.23 24.32
C PRO A 167 40.78 -46.63 22.98
N ASP A 168 41.32 -45.40 23.11
CA ASP A 168 42.31 -44.66 22.29
C ASP A 168 42.24 -44.69 20.75
N ASP A 169 41.92 -43.52 20.16
CA ASP A 169 42.73 -42.82 19.14
C ASP A 169 42.02 -41.52 18.72
N ILE A 170 42.50 -40.40 19.26
CA ILE A 170 42.20 -39.05 18.77
C ILE A 170 43.12 -38.83 17.58
N GLU A 171 42.61 -38.89 16.34
CA GLU A 171 43.07 -38.09 15.18
C GLU A 171 42.41 -38.54 13.85
N THR A 172 41.10 -38.36 13.64
CA THR A 172 40.54 -38.43 12.27
C THR A 172 39.18 -37.74 12.11
N LEU A 173 39.06 -36.41 12.24
CA LEU A 173 37.98 -35.65 11.57
C LEU A 173 38.23 -34.12 11.52
N ARG A 174 39.39 -33.68 11.01
CA ARG A 174 39.53 -32.32 10.48
C ARG A 174 39.64 -32.41 8.97
N GLY A 175 38.57 -32.11 8.24
CA GLY A 175 38.62 -32.22 6.78
C GLY A 175 37.35 -31.83 6.05
N ILE A 176 36.81 -30.64 6.30
CA ILE A 176 36.04 -29.90 5.27
C ILE A 176 36.44 -28.42 5.38
N THR A 177 37.64 -28.10 4.92
CA THR A 177 37.96 -26.73 4.48
C THR A 177 37.39 -26.57 3.07
N LEU A 178 36.33 -25.78 2.92
CA LEU A 178 35.90 -25.32 1.60
C LEU A 178 37.04 -24.47 1.01
N PRO A 179 37.55 -24.81 -0.19
CA PRO A 179 38.63 -24.05 -0.80
C PRO A 179 38.17 -22.62 -1.09
N VAL A 180 38.96 -21.64 -0.66
CA VAL A 180 38.73 -20.22 -0.96
C VAL A 180 39.25 -19.98 -2.38
N ILE A 181 38.34 -19.83 -3.34
CA ILE A 181 38.67 -19.58 -4.75
C ILE A 181 38.80 -18.07 -4.96
N SER A 182 39.90 -17.61 -5.57
CA SER A 182 40.11 -16.19 -5.84
C SER A 182 39.32 -15.70 -7.07
N HIS A 183 38.97 -14.41 -7.11
CA HIS A 183 38.28 -13.82 -8.27
C HIS A 183 39.06 -14.00 -9.58
N ARG A 184 40.41 -13.88 -9.53
CA ARG A 184 41.28 -14.10 -10.70
C ARG A 184 41.21 -15.54 -11.22
N GLU A 185 41.10 -16.50 -10.31
CA GLU A 185 40.97 -17.91 -10.65
C GLU A 185 39.60 -18.21 -11.28
N LEU A 186 38.52 -17.60 -10.79
CA LEU A 186 37.19 -17.69 -11.41
C LEU A 186 37.16 -17.11 -12.82
N LEU A 187 37.81 -15.96 -13.05
CA LEU A 187 37.92 -15.36 -14.38
C LEU A 187 38.68 -16.27 -15.34
N HIS A 188 39.79 -16.87 -14.90
CA HIS A 188 40.53 -17.82 -15.73
C HIS A 188 39.70 -19.09 -16.00
N ALA A 189 39.08 -19.66 -14.96
CA ALA A 189 38.28 -20.87 -15.03
C ALA A 189 37.08 -20.74 -15.97
N THR A 190 36.48 -19.56 -16.07
CA THR A 190 35.31 -19.27 -16.92
C THR A 190 35.67 -18.66 -18.28
N SER A 191 36.97 -18.48 -18.58
CA SER A 191 37.43 -17.72 -19.75
C SER A 191 36.80 -16.32 -19.83
N ASN A 192 36.87 -15.59 -18.71
CA ASN A 192 36.30 -14.27 -18.49
C ASN A 192 34.79 -14.21 -18.76
N PHE A 193 34.05 -15.20 -18.23
CA PHE A 193 32.60 -15.35 -18.44
C PHE A 193 32.18 -15.35 -19.93
N SER A 194 32.94 -16.06 -20.76
CA SER A 194 32.66 -16.20 -22.19
C SER A 194 31.32 -16.90 -22.46
N ASN A 195 30.62 -16.48 -23.52
CA ASN A 195 29.38 -17.12 -23.98
C ASN A 195 29.56 -18.60 -24.36
N ALA A 196 30.78 -19.04 -24.68
CA ALA A 196 31.08 -20.45 -24.92
C ALA A 196 30.85 -21.33 -23.68
N ASN A 197 30.90 -20.73 -22.48
CA ASN A 197 30.70 -21.39 -21.20
C ASN A 197 29.33 -21.09 -20.59
N PHE A 198 28.42 -20.43 -21.31
CA PHE A 198 27.12 -20.06 -20.78
C PHE A 198 26.22 -21.29 -20.60
N LEU A 199 25.65 -21.44 -19.40
CA LEU A 199 24.75 -22.55 -19.05
C LEU A 199 23.28 -22.11 -19.02
N GLY A 200 22.98 -20.86 -18.65
CA GLY A 200 21.62 -20.35 -18.59
C GLY A 200 21.50 -19.05 -17.81
N ASN A 201 20.34 -18.39 -17.91
CA ASN A 201 20.05 -17.15 -17.18
C ASN A 201 18.68 -17.26 -16.51
N GLY A 202 18.57 -16.75 -15.28
CA GLY A 202 17.32 -16.66 -14.53
C GLY A 202 17.10 -15.25 -13.97
N SER A 203 16.06 -15.08 -13.15
CA SER A 203 15.72 -13.77 -12.55
C SER A 203 16.81 -13.18 -11.64
N PHE A 204 17.85 -13.95 -11.31
CA PHE A 204 18.91 -13.57 -10.38
C PHE A 204 20.32 -13.67 -11.00
N GLY A 205 20.42 -13.69 -12.33
CA GLY A 205 21.70 -13.65 -13.05
C GLY A 205 21.99 -14.87 -13.92
N SER A 206 23.10 -14.75 -14.65
CA SER A 206 23.61 -15.74 -15.60
C SER A 206 24.54 -16.75 -14.92
N VAL A 207 24.47 -18.00 -15.32
CA VAL A 207 25.32 -19.08 -14.81
C VAL A 207 26.26 -19.54 -15.92
N TYR A 208 27.54 -19.68 -15.59
CA TYR A 208 28.61 -20.09 -16.48
C TYR A 208 29.31 -21.35 -15.96
N LYS A 209 29.76 -22.19 -16.87
CA LYS A 209 30.63 -23.32 -16.58
C LYS A 209 32.07 -22.83 -16.37
N GLY A 210 32.70 -23.25 -15.29
CA GLY A 210 34.12 -23.02 -15.02
C GLY A 210 34.88 -24.32 -14.82
N ILE A 211 36.17 -24.34 -15.11
CA ILE A 211 37.08 -25.44 -14.79
C ILE A 211 38.24 -24.88 -13.97
N LEU A 212 38.34 -25.28 -12.70
CA LEU A 212 39.39 -24.83 -11.78
C LEU A 212 40.75 -25.46 -12.12
N ALA A 213 41.82 -24.97 -11.48
CA ALA A 213 43.19 -25.44 -11.74
C ALA A 213 43.41 -26.93 -11.42
N ASP A 214 42.62 -27.50 -10.52
CA ASP A 214 42.61 -28.92 -10.16
C ASP A 214 41.75 -29.78 -11.11
N GLY A 215 41.15 -29.18 -12.14
CA GLY A 215 40.25 -29.83 -13.09
C GLY A 215 38.81 -29.98 -12.61
N MET A 216 38.47 -29.45 -11.43
CA MET A 216 37.10 -29.47 -10.92
C MET A 216 36.18 -28.60 -11.79
N ILE A 217 35.07 -29.18 -12.26
CA ILE A 217 34.04 -28.46 -13.00
C ILE A 217 33.10 -27.80 -12.02
N VAL A 218 32.92 -26.48 -12.14
CA VAL A 218 32.07 -25.67 -11.28
C VAL A 218 31.03 -24.90 -12.11
N ALA A 219 29.91 -24.57 -11.48
CA ALA A 219 28.95 -23.61 -12.01
C ALA A 219 29.12 -22.30 -11.24
N VAL A 220 29.46 -21.23 -11.96
CA VAL A 220 29.70 -19.90 -11.41
C VAL A 220 28.53 -19.01 -11.78
N LYS A 221 27.95 -18.33 -10.79
CA LYS A 221 26.82 -17.42 -10.95
C LYS A 221 27.23 -16.01 -10.57
#